data_AF-A0A352AZ80-F1
#
_entry.id   AF-A0A352AZ80-F1
#
_cell.length_a   1.000
_cell.length_b   1.000
_cell.length_c   1.000
_cell.angle_alpha   90.00
_cell.angle_beta   90.00
_cell.angle_gamma   90.00
#
_symmetry.space_group_name_H-M   'P 1'
#
loop_
_entity.id
_entity.type
_entity.pdbx_description
1 polymer ?
#
loop_
_entity_poly.entity_id
_entity_poly.type
_entity_poly.pdbx_seq_one_letter_code
_entity_poly.pdbx_strand_id
1 'polypeptide(L)'
;MADLARQETAFLAGVPVSEIVLDSSLYGIDSGEYQSVWDLRGLSNGYMSPVSALQVDGDRENPAAKDSPRSTDPVQQAGTWFQDSLGDTALDAVISKGLTPPDAIQIASVKSRPISEWIDYMLVVSDNTLAEALARLVSLDTGLDGSFDSLTKSYTTALKNTGLDLTGLKVEDGSGLSKYNQVAPNQVNELLALIDEGYGDFEVILGGMPVSGTPGSLSYRFEDAVGSITAKTGWIRTGYTLAGFLVSPDQTRLRFTVYNLGDVTTANREAMDDLVMGFYACGADLVNR
;
A
#
# COMPACT_ATOMS: atom_id res chain seq x y z
N MET A 1 0.44 0.02 -19.77
CA MET A 1 1.28 0.80 -20.70
C MET A 1 0.89 0.61 -22.16
N ALA A 2 0.75 -0.61 -22.67
CA ALA A 2 0.42 -0.88 -24.08
C ALA A 2 -0.83 -0.15 -24.62
N ASP A 3 -1.89 0.01 -23.81
CA ASP A 3 -3.09 0.76 -24.23
C ASP A 3 -2.81 2.26 -24.45
N LEU A 4 -1.93 2.86 -23.65
CA LEU A 4 -1.56 4.27 -23.79
C LEU A 4 -0.73 4.45 -25.06
N ALA A 5 0.32 3.64 -25.22
CA ALA A 5 1.17 3.67 -26.42
C ALA A 5 0.37 3.44 -27.71
N ARG A 6 -0.60 2.52 -27.72
CA ARG A 6 -1.47 2.29 -28.88
C ARG A 6 -2.30 3.52 -29.27
N GLN A 7 -2.87 4.23 -28.29
CA GLN A 7 -3.64 5.45 -28.54
C GLN A 7 -2.75 6.53 -29.14
N GLU A 8 -1.53 6.68 -28.62
CA GLU A 8 -0.58 7.67 -29.11
C GLU A 8 -0.04 7.36 -30.48
N THR A 9 0.39 6.12 -30.76
CA THR A 9 0.84 5.72 -32.10
C THR A 9 -0.26 5.95 -33.14
N ALA A 10 -1.52 5.70 -32.79
CA ALA A 10 -2.66 5.97 -33.67
C ALA A 10 -2.86 7.47 -33.93
N PHE A 11 -2.69 8.32 -32.91
CA PHE A 11 -2.78 9.77 -33.03
C PHE A 11 -1.61 10.35 -33.87
N LEU A 12 -0.39 9.89 -33.60
CA LEU A 12 0.84 10.35 -34.25
C LEU A 12 0.89 9.99 -35.73
N ALA A 13 0.19 8.95 -36.17
CA ALA A 13 0.05 8.57 -37.58
C ALA A 13 1.41 8.47 -38.33
N GLY A 14 2.44 7.95 -37.65
CA GLY A 14 3.79 7.79 -38.20
C GLY A 14 4.71 9.00 -38.05
N VAL A 15 4.27 10.07 -37.38
CA VAL A 15 5.15 11.16 -36.95
C VAL A 15 6.08 10.64 -35.84
N PRO A 16 7.42 10.71 -36.00
CA PRO A 16 8.34 10.25 -34.99
C PRO A 16 8.34 11.18 -33.76
N VAL A 17 8.54 10.59 -32.58
CA VAL A 17 8.71 11.27 -31.30
C VAL A 17 10.19 11.54 -31.09
N SER A 18 10.55 12.81 -30.96
CA SER A 18 11.95 13.22 -30.70
C SER A 18 12.28 13.39 -29.21
N GLU A 19 11.27 13.60 -28.37
CA GLU A 19 11.43 13.81 -26.93
C GLU A 19 10.25 13.23 -26.16
N ILE A 20 10.53 12.61 -25.03
CA ILE A 20 9.55 12.15 -24.04
C ILE A 20 9.87 12.89 -22.73
N VAL A 21 8.99 13.81 -22.34
CA VAL A 21 9.11 14.56 -21.08
C VAL A 21 8.27 13.88 -20.00
N LEU A 22 8.92 13.51 -18.91
CA LEU A 22 8.33 12.81 -17.77
C LEU A 22 7.92 13.81 -16.70
N ASP A 23 6.61 14.01 -16.54
CA ASP A 23 6.02 14.83 -15.49
C ASP A 23 5.55 13.95 -14.32
N SER A 24 6.27 14.02 -13.21
CA SER A 24 5.94 13.32 -11.95
C SER A 24 5.55 14.29 -10.83
N SER A 25 5.24 15.54 -11.15
CA SER A 25 5.14 16.64 -10.20
C SER A 25 4.01 16.53 -9.17
N LEU A 26 3.05 15.63 -9.38
CA LEU A 26 1.87 15.46 -8.52
C LEU A 26 2.22 15.12 -7.05
N TYR A 27 3.33 14.40 -6.80
CA TYR A 27 3.82 14.09 -5.45
C TYR A 27 5.15 14.77 -5.12
N GLY A 28 5.65 15.66 -5.98
CA GLY A 28 6.95 16.31 -5.85
C GLY A 28 8.07 15.63 -6.64
N ILE A 29 9.03 15.02 -5.94
CA ILE A 29 10.40 14.70 -6.41
C ILE A 29 10.46 13.93 -7.74
N ASP A 30 11.24 14.45 -8.68
CA ASP A 30 11.42 13.92 -10.04
C ASP A 30 11.99 12.49 -10.13
N SER A 31 12.70 11.99 -9.11
CA SER A 31 13.18 10.60 -9.03
C SER A 31 12.26 9.67 -8.23
N GLY A 32 11.14 10.18 -7.73
CA GLY A 32 10.44 9.57 -6.61
C GLY A 32 11.19 9.74 -5.29
N GLU A 33 10.50 9.44 -4.20
CA GLU A 33 10.98 9.65 -2.84
C GLU A 33 11.13 8.33 -2.10
N TYR A 34 12.27 8.15 -1.42
CA TYR A 34 12.51 7.02 -0.53
C TYR A 34 12.70 7.56 0.88
N GLN A 35 11.86 7.14 1.81
CA GLN A 35 11.94 7.62 3.19
C GLN A 35 13.27 7.15 3.82
N SER A 36 13.97 8.09 4.45
CA SER A 36 15.31 7.85 5.01
C SER A 36 15.36 6.77 6.10
N VAL A 37 14.21 6.51 6.73
CA VAL A 37 14.03 5.53 7.80
C VAL A 37 13.76 4.12 7.28
N TRP A 38 13.49 3.97 5.99
CA TRP A 38 13.30 2.67 5.34
C TRP A 38 14.64 1.96 5.10
N ASP A 39 14.60 0.64 5.16
CA ASP A 39 15.76 -0.21 4.88
C ASP A 39 16.02 -0.25 3.37
N LEU A 40 17.21 0.17 2.92
CA LEU A 40 17.56 0.19 1.49
C LEU A 40 17.52 -1.19 0.81
N ARG A 41 17.55 -2.28 1.60
CA ARG A 41 17.32 -3.63 1.07
C ARG A 41 15.93 -3.81 0.48
N GLY A 42 14.98 -2.91 0.76
CA GLY A 42 13.67 -2.87 0.11
C GLY A 42 13.75 -2.83 -1.40
N LEU A 43 14.74 -2.11 -1.93
CA LEU A 43 15.01 -2.02 -3.35
C LEU A 43 15.47 -3.37 -3.92
N SER A 44 16.52 -3.96 -3.33
CA SER A 44 17.12 -5.20 -3.84
C SER A 44 16.24 -6.43 -3.61
N ASN A 45 15.56 -6.49 -2.45
CA ASN A 45 14.66 -7.59 -2.11
C ASN A 45 13.27 -7.41 -2.74
N GLY A 46 12.97 -6.21 -3.23
CA GLY A 46 11.80 -5.95 -4.05
C GLY A 46 10.50 -5.68 -3.34
N TYR A 47 10.53 -5.47 -2.01
CA TYR A 47 9.33 -5.18 -1.23
C TYR A 47 9.02 -3.68 -1.14
N MET A 48 9.91 -2.79 -1.61
CA MET A 48 9.67 -1.35 -1.62
C MET A 48 10.47 -0.63 -2.69
N SER A 49 9.85 0.33 -3.37
CA SER A 49 10.48 1.23 -4.35
C SER A 49 10.60 2.65 -3.79
N PRO A 50 11.37 3.56 -4.42
CA PRO A 50 11.06 4.98 -4.32
C PRO A 50 9.63 5.20 -4.83
N VAL A 51 8.91 6.13 -4.24
CA VAL A 51 7.49 6.36 -4.55
C VAL A 51 7.38 7.60 -5.41
N SER A 52 6.72 7.47 -6.55
CA SER A 52 6.47 8.59 -7.47
C SER A 52 5.04 8.59 -7.99
N ALA A 53 4.59 9.75 -8.47
CA ALA A 53 3.31 9.88 -9.18
C ALA A 53 3.35 9.27 -10.58
N LEU A 54 4.54 9.21 -11.19
CA LEU A 54 4.77 8.55 -12.46
C LEU A 54 5.59 7.28 -12.22
N GLN A 55 4.90 6.16 -12.10
CA GLN A 55 5.49 4.88 -11.79
C GLN A 55 4.64 3.76 -12.40
N VAL A 56 5.29 2.71 -12.88
CA VAL A 56 4.64 1.58 -13.56
C VAL A 56 4.87 0.32 -12.72
N ASP A 57 3.80 -0.42 -12.43
CA ASP A 57 3.83 -1.69 -11.70
C ASP A 57 4.61 -1.67 -10.37
N GLY A 58 4.64 -0.52 -9.71
CA GLY A 58 5.42 -0.32 -8.49
C GLY A 58 6.94 -0.42 -8.69
N ASP A 59 7.42 -0.17 -9.91
CA ASP A 59 8.82 -0.24 -10.36
C ASP A 59 9.44 -1.64 -10.27
N ARG A 60 8.60 -2.66 -10.43
CA ARG A 60 9.02 -4.06 -10.49
C ARG A 60 9.84 -4.34 -11.76
N GLU A 61 11.06 -4.85 -11.61
CA GLU A 61 11.79 -5.44 -12.73
C GLU A 61 11.00 -6.58 -13.39
N ASN A 62 10.36 -7.45 -12.60
CA ASN A 62 9.38 -8.43 -13.04
C ASN A 62 7.99 -8.10 -12.47
N PRO A 63 7.09 -7.47 -13.26
CA PRO A 63 5.75 -7.09 -12.82
C PRO A 63 4.88 -8.24 -12.29
N ALA A 64 5.16 -9.48 -12.72
CA ALA A 64 4.42 -10.67 -12.27
C ALA A 64 4.85 -11.16 -10.87
N ALA A 65 5.98 -10.68 -10.34
CA ALA A 65 6.47 -11.03 -9.02
C ALA A 65 6.23 -9.88 -8.03
N LYS A 66 5.42 -10.13 -6.99
CA LYS A 66 5.15 -9.15 -5.91
C LYS A 66 6.47 -8.54 -5.40
N ASP A 67 7.40 -9.39 -5.02
CA ASP A 67 8.74 -9.02 -4.56
C ASP A 67 9.73 -9.25 -5.71
N SER A 68 10.12 -8.14 -6.34
CA SER A 68 11.04 -8.10 -7.47
C SER A 68 11.94 -6.88 -7.31
N PRO A 69 13.24 -6.93 -7.64
CA PRO A 69 14.10 -5.76 -7.53
C PRO A 69 13.47 -4.48 -8.10
N ARG A 70 13.74 -3.36 -7.42
CA ARG A 70 13.29 -2.01 -7.78
C ARG A 70 14.48 -1.17 -8.23
N SER A 71 14.23 -0.23 -9.14
CA SER A 71 15.21 0.78 -9.51
C SER A 71 15.33 1.86 -8.43
N THR A 72 16.33 2.73 -8.57
CA THR A 72 16.46 3.95 -7.76
C THR A 72 15.75 5.15 -8.39
N ASP A 73 15.20 5.00 -9.59
CA ASP A 73 14.55 6.08 -10.36
C ASP A 73 13.33 5.54 -11.12
N PRO A 74 12.22 5.26 -10.42
CA PRO A 74 10.98 4.77 -11.01
C PRO A 74 10.42 5.66 -12.12
N VAL A 75 10.69 6.96 -12.08
CA VAL A 75 10.24 7.92 -13.09
C VAL A 75 10.98 7.69 -14.39
N GLN A 76 12.30 7.62 -14.34
CA GLN A 76 13.11 7.30 -15.52
C GLN A 76 12.75 5.91 -16.07
N GLN A 77 12.55 4.91 -15.21
CA GLN A 77 12.17 3.56 -15.63
C GLN A 77 10.81 3.54 -16.32
N ALA A 78 9.82 4.30 -15.83
CA ALA A 78 8.53 4.48 -16.49
C ALA A 78 8.69 5.07 -17.89
N GLY A 79 9.57 6.07 -18.06
CA GLY A 79 9.88 6.64 -19.37
C GLY A 79 10.52 5.65 -20.33
N THR A 80 11.47 4.83 -19.85
CA THR A 80 12.10 3.79 -20.66
C THR A 80 11.08 2.77 -21.16
N TRP A 81 10.22 2.25 -20.27
CA TRP A 81 9.19 1.29 -20.68
C TRP A 81 8.15 1.90 -21.62
N PHE A 82 7.90 3.20 -21.48
CA PHE A 82 6.99 3.92 -22.35
C PHE A 82 7.57 4.11 -23.75
N GLN A 83 8.85 4.51 -23.84
CA GLN A 83 9.61 4.55 -25.09
C GLN A 83 9.61 3.18 -25.78
N ASP A 84 9.92 2.11 -25.04
CA ASP A 84 9.89 0.74 -25.55
C ASP A 84 8.50 0.37 -26.10
N SER A 85 7.44 0.80 -25.41
CA SER A 85 6.05 0.53 -25.82
C SER A 85 5.63 1.29 -27.08
N LEU A 86 6.25 2.44 -27.39
CA LEU A 86 6.04 3.20 -28.62
C LEU A 86 6.83 2.63 -29.81
N GLY A 87 7.85 1.80 -29.54
CA GLY A 87 8.65 1.11 -30.55
C GLY A 87 9.34 2.08 -31.51
N ASP A 88 9.33 1.75 -32.81
CA ASP A 88 9.99 2.53 -33.88
C ASP A 88 9.58 4.02 -33.90
N THR A 89 8.40 4.36 -33.35
CA THR A 89 7.93 5.76 -33.29
C THR A 89 8.77 6.62 -32.35
N ALA A 90 9.39 6.03 -31.32
CA ALA A 90 10.16 6.74 -30.30
C ALA A 90 11.60 6.22 -30.15
N LEU A 91 12.12 5.47 -31.14
CA LEU A 91 13.43 4.81 -31.07
C LEU A 91 14.56 5.78 -30.71
N ASP A 92 14.54 6.98 -31.27
CA ASP A 92 15.54 8.03 -31.06
C ASP A 92 15.08 9.12 -30.08
N ALA A 93 13.95 8.91 -29.40
CA ALA A 93 13.41 9.90 -28.47
C ALA A 93 14.36 10.13 -27.28
N VAL A 94 14.64 11.39 -26.97
CA VAL A 94 15.36 11.75 -25.76
C VAL A 94 14.37 11.73 -24.59
N ILE A 95 14.68 10.97 -23.54
CA ILE A 95 13.89 10.98 -22.30
C ILE A 95 14.45 12.07 -21.38
N SER A 96 13.58 12.96 -20.92
CA SER A 96 13.90 14.01 -19.97
C SER A 96 12.81 14.09 -18.89
N LYS A 97 13.11 14.74 -17.76
CA LYS A 97 12.12 15.03 -16.71
C LYS A 97 11.77 16.51 -16.78
N GLY A 98 10.50 16.85 -16.56
CA GLY A 98 10.05 18.23 -16.67
C GLY A 98 8.57 18.38 -16.38
N LEU A 99 8.09 19.61 -16.47
CA LEU A 99 6.68 19.94 -16.26
C LEU A 99 5.94 19.96 -17.59
N THR A 100 4.72 19.44 -17.59
CA THR A 100 3.80 19.52 -18.71
C THR A 100 3.48 20.99 -19.02
N PRO A 101 3.71 21.48 -20.26
CA PRO A 101 3.33 22.83 -20.63
C PRO A 101 1.82 23.08 -20.46
N PRO A 102 1.40 24.30 -20.07
CA PRO A 102 -0.02 24.61 -19.81
C PRO A 102 -0.89 24.56 -21.07
N ASP A 103 -0.29 24.63 -22.26
CA ASP A 103 -0.93 24.55 -23.57
C ASP A 103 -0.81 23.16 -24.23
N ALA A 104 -0.30 22.16 -23.51
CA ALA A 104 -0.22 20.79 -24.00
C ALA A 104 -1.61 20.22 -24.31
N ILE A 105 -1.71 19.48 -25.42
CA ILE A 105 -2.95 18.82 -25.84
C ILE A 105 -2.89 17.36 -25.37
N GLN A 106 -3.92 16.93 -24.61
CA GLN A 106 -4.05 15.52 -24.26
C GLN A 106 -4.46 14.70 -25.49
N ILE A 107 -3.59 13.80 -25.93
CA ILE A 107 -3.81 12.95 -27.11
C ILE A 107 -4.20 11.51 -26.74
N ALA A 108 -3.89 11.08 -25.52
CA ALA A 108 -4.18 9.75 -25.01
C ALA A 108 -4.42 9.80 -23.50
N SER A 109 -5.15 8.81 -22.97
CA SER A 109 -5.31 8.63 -21.53
C SER A 109 -5.61 7.19 -21.18
N VAL A 110 -5.25 6.79 -19.97
CA VAL A 110 -5.66 5.52 -19.39
C VAL A 110 -6.25 5.76 -18.01
N LYS A 111 -7.13 4.85 -17.58
CA LYS A 111 -7.68 4.85 -16.23
C LYS A 111 -7.23 3.58 -15.53
N SER A 112 -6.91 3.70 -14.25
CA SER A 112 -6.62 2.55 -13.41
C SER A 112 -7.88 1.70 -13.17
N ARG A 113 -7.68 0.55 -12.55
CA ARG A 113 -8.75 -0.13 -11.80
C ARG A 113 -9.30 0.77 -10.69
N PRO A 114 -10.54 0.54 -10.22
CA PRO A 114 -11.10 1.25 -9.07
C PRO A 114 -10.23 1.11 -7.81
N ILE A 115 -10.28 2.10 -6.92
CA ILE A 115 -9.53 2.11 -5.66
C ILE A 115 -9.85 0.86 -4.81
N SER A 116 -11.05 0.32 -4.89
CA SER A 116 -11.43 -0.92 -4.18
C SER A 116 -10.55 -2.12 -4.57
N GLU A 117 -10.18 -2.25 -5.85
CA GLU A 117 -9.26 -3.32 -6.30
C GLU A 117 -7.82 -3.06 -5.82
N TRP A 118 -7.44 -1.79 -5.64
CA TRP A 118 -6.12 -1.44 -5.10
C TRP A 118 -6.04 -1.78 -3.61
N ILE A 119 -7.10 -1.48 -2.85
CA ILE A 119 -7.23 -1.80 -1.43
C ILE A 119 -7.18 -3.33 -1.24
N ASP A 120 -7.95 -4.08 -2.02
CA ASP A 120 -7.98 -5.55 -1.97
C ASP A 120 -6.58 -6.14 -2.16
N TYR A 121 -5.93 -5.83 -3.28
CA TYR A 121 -4.58 -6.32 -3.56
C TYR A 121 -3.58 -5.88 -2.48
N MET A 122 -3.59 -4.59 -2.11
CA MET A 122 -2.68 -4.04 -1.09
C MET A 122 -2.80 -4.79 0.24
N LEU A 123 -4.02 -5.08 0.70
CA LEU A 123 -4.26 -5.74 1.98
C LEU A 123 -3.89 -7.24 1.92
N VAL A 124 -4.30 -7.95 0.87
CA VAL A 124 -4.03 -9.40 0.71
C VAL A 124 -2.53 -9.68 0.71
N VAL A 125 -1.80 -8.98 -0.16
CA VAL A 125 -0.38 -9.23 -0.35
C VAL A 125 0.51 -8.34 0.51
N SER A 126 -0.01 -7.33 1.19
CA SER A 126 0.77 -6.31 1.92
C SER A 126 1.75 -5.58 1.01
N ASP A 127 1.24 -4.91 -0.03
CA ASP A 127 2.06 -4.17 -0.99
C ASP A 127 2.42 -2.77 -0.47
N ASN A 128 3.70 -2.55 -0.16
CA ASN A 128 4.15 -1.29 0.44
C ASN A 128 4.07 -0.12 -0.55
N THR A 129 4.53 -0.30 -1.80
CA THR A 129 4.49 0.76 -2.81
C THR A 129 3.05 1.21 -3.08
N LEU A 130 2.11 0.26 -3.15
CA LEU A 130 0.70 0.57 -3.34
C LEU A 130 0.09 1.26 -2.11
N ALA A 131 0.47 0.86 -0.90
CA ALA A 131 0.04 1.54 0.33
C ALA A 131 0.51 3.01 0.37
N GLU A 132 1.75 3.30 -0.07
CA GLU A 132 2.23 4.68 -0.19
C GLU A 132 1.48 5.48 -1.24
N ALA A 133 1.21 4.88 -2.42
CA ALA A 133 0.42 5.54 -3.45
C ALA A 133 -0.98 5.91 -2.94
N LEU A 134 -1.66 4.98 -2.23
CA LEU A 134 -2.96 5.22 -1.61
C LEU A 134 -2.90 6.34 -0.56
N ALA A 135 -1.88 6.33 0.31
CA ALA A 135 -1.71 7.37 1.34
C ALA A 135 -1.48 8.76 0.73
N ARG A 136 -0.70 8.85 -0.36
CA ARG A 136 -0.48 10.11 -1.07
C ARG A 136 -1.74 10.60 -1.80
N LEU A 137 -2.54 9.69 -2.36
CA LEU A 137 -3.85 10.04 -2.93
C LEU A 137 -4.81 10.59 -1.86
N VAL A 138 -4.81 10.02 -0.65
CA VAL A 138 -5.58 10.57 0.49
C VAL A 138 -5.09 11.97 0.88
N SER A 139 -3.78 12.20 0.86
CA SER A 139 -3.21 13.53 1.08
C SER A 139 -3.72 14.56 0.06
N LEU A 140 -3.71 14.21 -1.23
CA LEU A 140 -4.24 15.10 -2.27
C LEU A 140 -5.75 15.33 -2.13
N ASP A 141 -6.53 14.28 -1.88
CA ASP A 141 -7.98 14.36 -1.73
C ASP A 141 -8.39 15.25 -0.54
N THR A 142 -7.58 15.24 0.52
CA THR A 142 -7.74 16.12 1.69
C THR A 142 -7.19 17.54 1.48
N GLY A 143 -6.74 17.87 0.27
CA GLY A 143 -6.27 19.20 -0.13
C GLY A 143 -4.84 19.52 0.30
N LEU A 144 -4.00 18.51 0.51
CA LEU A 144 -2.58 18.64 0.78
C LEU A 144 -1.76 18.29 -0.47
N ASP A 145 -0.45 18.12 -0.35
CA ASP A 145 0.50 18.07 -1.45
C ASP A 145 1.02 16.66 -1.82
N GLY A 146 0.52 15.61 -1.16
CA GLY A 146 0.99 14.24 -1.41
C GLY A 146 2.40 13.94 -0.90
N SER A 147 3.00 14.80 -0.07
CA SER A 147 4.30 14.56 0.58
C SER A 147 4.19 13.64 1.80
N PHE A 148 5.30 13.03 2.26
CA PHE A 148 5.29 12.29 3.53
C PHE A 148 4.90 13.16 4.73
N ASP A 149 5.38 14.41 4.77
CA ASP A 149 5.10 15.36 5.85
C ASP A 149 3.60 15.69 5.98
N SER A 150 2.85 15.55 4.88
CA SER A 150 1.41 15.78 4.87
C SER A 150 0.59 14.63 5.48
N LEU A 151 1.15 13.42 5.63
CA LEU A 151 0.37 12.21 5.84
C LEU A 151 -0.39 12.21 7.16
N THR A 152 0.23 12.58 8.28
CA THR A 152 -0.47 12.66 9.57
C THR A 152 -1.68 13.60 9.50
N LYS A 153 -1.53 14.76 8.86
CA LYS A 153 -2.63 15.72 8.68
C LYS A 153 -3.71 15.18 7.73
N SER A 154 -3.32 14.46 6.68
CA SER A 154 -4.27 13.86 5.73
C SER A 154 -5.15 12.81 6.40
N TYR A 155 -4.57 11.87 7.16
CA TYR A 155 -5.32 10.82 7.86
C TYR A 155 -6.26 11.41 8.91
N THR A 156 -5.77 12.37 9.71
CA THR A 156 -6.63 13.06 10.68
C THR A 156 -7.77 13.82 10.03
N THR A 157 -7.55 14.41 8.85
CA THR A 157 -8.60 15.12 8.10
C THR A 157 -9.61 14.15 7.51
N ALA A 158 -9.16 13.04 6.92
CA ALA A 158 -10.00 12.02 6.31
C ALA A 158 -10.88 11.31 7.34
N LEU A 159 -10.33 11.03 8.54
CA LEU A 159 -11.02 10.31 9.60
C LEU A 159 -11.82 11.20 10.57
N LYS A 160 -11.79 12.53 10.43
CA LYS A 160 -12.38 13.45 11.44
C LYS A 160 -13.86 13.21 11.75
N ASN A 161 -14.62 12.67 10.79
CA ASN A 161 -16.07 12.46 10.92
C ASN A 161 -16.44 11.06 11.41
N THR A 162 -15.47 10.17 11.63
CA THR A 162 -15.73 8.78 12.04
C THR A 162 -15.96 8.64 13.54
N GLY A 163 -15.64 9.67 14.33
CA GLY A 163 -15.72 9.64 15.79
C GLY A 163 -14.56 8.93 16.49
N LEU A 164 -13.54 8.47 15.75
CA LEU A 164 -12.31 7.90 16.31
C LEU A 164 -11.56 8.93 17.15
N ASP A 165 -11.00 8.52 18.29
CA ASP A 165 -10.03 9.34 19.00
C ASP A 165 -8.68 9.26 18.27
N LEU A 166 -8.33 10.30 17.52
CA LEU A 166 -7.08 10.35 16.74
C LEU A 166 -5.92 10.97 17.53
N THR A 167 -6.08 11.17 18.84
CA THR A 167 -5.01 11.70 19.69
C THR A 167 -3.77 10.81 19.61
N GLY A 168 -2.60 11.42 19.38
CA GLY A 168 -1.34 10.69 19.28
C GLY A 168 -1.13 9.93 17.96
N LEU A 169 -2.07 9.99 17.01
CA LEU A 169 -1.88 9.42 15.67
C LEU A 169 -0.69 10.10 14.99
N LYS A 170 0.29 9.30 14.56
CA LYS A 170 1.40 9.74 13.72
C LYS A 170 1.58 8.77 12.55
N VAL A 171 1.51 9.31 11.35
CA VAL A 171 1.68 8.60 10.08
C VAL A 171 2.81 9.29 9.32
N GLU A 172 3.99 8.66 9.30
CA GLU A 172 5.15 9.09 8.51
C GLU A 172 5.17 8.48 7.12
N ASP A 173 4.48 7.34 6.95
CA ASP A 173 4.32 6.64 5.69
C ASP A 173 3.00 5.85 5.65
N GLY A 174 2.58 5.44 4.45
CA GLY A 174 1.35 4.67 4.23
C GLY A 174 1.48 3.17 4.47
N SER A 175 2.70 2.62 4.32
CA SER A 175 2.98 1.18 4.36
C SER A 175 3.20 0.63 5.76
N GLY A 176 3.58 1.47 6.73
CA GLY A 176 3.96 1.02 8.06
C GLY A 176 5.44 0.63 8.19
N LEU A 177 6.28 0.87 7.17
CA LEU A 177 7.71 0.57 7.20
C LEU A 177 8.49 1.49 8.15
N SER A 178 8.04 2.73 8.35
CA SER A 178 8.59 3.64 9.33
C SER A 178 8.29 3.14 10.73
N LYS A 179 9.37 2.84 11.46
CA LYS A 179 9.30 2.51 12.90
C LYS A 179 8.80 3.67 13.78
N TYR A 180 8.59 4.85 13.21
CA TYR A 180 8.10 6.04 13.92
C TYR A 180 6.62 6.33 13.67
N ASN A 181 5.92 5.50 12.89
CA ASN A 181 4.46 5.48 12.90
C ASN A 181 3.94 5.18 14.31
N GLN A 182 2.86 5.84 14.71
CA GLN A 182 2.23 5.68 16.01
C GLN A 182 0.71 5.58 15.84
N VAL A 183 0.18 4.39 16.11
CA VAL A 183 -1.26 4.11 16.15
C VAL A 183 -1.50 3.21 17.35
N ALA A 184 -2.29 3.65 18.32
CA ALA A 184 -2.55 2.87 19.52
C ALA A 184 -3.46 1.65 19.20
N PRO A 185 -3.28 0.50 19.86
CA PRO A 185 -4.11 -0.69 19.60
C PRO A 185 -5.62 -0.46 19.76
N ASN A 186 -6.03 0.41 20.68
CA ASN A 186 -7.44 0.78 20.83
C ASN A 186 -7.97 1.55 19.61
N GLN A 187 -7.19 2.47 19.02
CA GLN A 187 -7.57 3.18 17.79
C GLN A 187 -7.78 2.21 16.63
N VAL A 188 -6.93 1.18 16.51
CA VAL A 188 -7.11 0.12 15.51
C VAL A 188 -8.37 -0.70 15.79
N ASN A 189 -8.65 -1.07 17.04
CA ASN A 189 -9.87 -1.79 17.39
C ASN A 189 -11.15 -0.96 17.16
N GLU A 190 -11.11 0.36 17.37
CA GLU A 190 -12.22 1.27 17.06
C GLU A 190 -12.42 1.37 15.54
N LEU A 191 -11.35 1.45 14.76
CA LEU A 191 -11.43 1.39 13.29
C LEU A 191 -12.01 0.04 12.82
N LEU A 192 -11.59 -1.08 13.41
CA LEU A 192 -12.16 -2.40 13.13
C LEU A 192 -13.65 -2.47 13.47
N ALA A 193 -14.11 -1.77 14.51
CA ALA A 193 -15.54 -1.69 14.81
C ALA A 193 -16.31 -0.98 13.68
N LEU A 194 -15.79 0.15 13.16
CA LEU A 194 -16.39 0.83 12.01
C LEU A 194 -16.43 -0.03 10.74
N ILE A 195 -15.38 -0.83 10.52
CA ILE A 195 -15.32 -1.79 9.40
C ILE A 195 -16.40 -2.88 9.55
N ASP A 196 -16.56 -3.44 10.75
CA ASP A 196 -17.58 -4.47 11.05
C ASP A 196 -19.01 -3.92 10.92
N GLU A 197 -19.20 -2.64 11.22
CA GLU A 197 -20.48 -1.92 11.09
C GLU A 197 -20.77 -1.46 9.65
N GLY A 198 -19.81 -1.56 8.72
CA GLY A 198 -19.96 -1.07 7.35
C GLY A 198 -20.11 0.45 7.28
N TYR A 199 -19.36 1.19 8.10
CA TYR A 199 -19.39 2.65 8.07
C TYR A 199 -18.98 3.19 6.68
N GLY A 200 -19.89 3.89 6.00
CA GLY A 200 -19.65 4.36 4.63
C GLY A 200 -19.53 3.17 3.67
N ASP A 201 -18.34 3.01 3.09
CA ASP A 201 -17.98 1.89 2.20
C ASP A 201 -16.82 1.04 2.79
N PHE A 202 -16.67 1.02 4.13
CA PHE A 202 -15.55 0.35 4.81
C PHE A 202 -15.57 -1.18 4.70
N GLU A 203 -16.67 -1.79 4.26
CA GLU A 203 -16.74 -3.22 3.97
C GLU A 203 -15.75 -3.66 2.88
N VAL A 204 -15.34 -2.74 2.00
CA VAL A 204 -14.27 -2.98 1.02
C VAL A 204 -12.95 -3.34 1.69
N ILE A 205 -12.67 -2.76 2.87
CA ILE A 205 -11.47 -3.07 3.65
C ILE A 205 -11.55 -4.52 4.14
N LEU A 206 -12.68 -4.91 4.73
CA LEU A 206 -12.88 -6.28 5.23
C LEU A 206 -12.74 -7.32 4.11
N GLY A 207 -13.28 -7.02 2.92
CA GLY A 207 -13.16 -7.88 1.75
C GLY A 207 -11.72 -8.18 1.31
N GLY A 208 -10.80 -7.22 1.53
CA GLY A 208 -9.38 -7.37 1.22
C GLY A 208 -8.50 -7.90 2.35
N MET A 209 -9.05 -8.13 3.55
CA MET A 209 -8.23 -8.62 4.67
C MET A 209 -7.84 -10.09 4.47
N PRO A 210 -6.58 -10.48 4.71
CA PRO A 210 -6.14 -11.87 4.64
C PRO A 210 -6.93 -12.79 5.58
N VAL A 211 -7.21 -14.01 5.13
CA VAL A 211 -7.88 -15.06 5.91
C VAL A 211 -6.88 -16.18 6.23
N SER A 212 -6.93 -16.72 7.44
CA SER A 212 -6.09 -17.86 7.87
C SER A 212 -6.23 -19.05 6.92
N GLY A 213 -5.09 -19.59 6.47
CA GLY A 213 -5.04 -20.75 5.58
C GLY A 213 -5.44 -20.49 4.12
N THR A 214 -5.71 -19.24 3.72
CA THR A 214 -5.96 -18.88 2.31
C THR A 214 -4.75 -18.16 1.72
N PRO A 215 -4.59 -18.11 0.38
CA PRO A 215 -3.54 -17.33 -0.25
C PRO A 215 -3.50 -15.89 0.28
N GLY A 216 -2.29 -15.42 0.64
CA GLY A 216 -2.08 -14.14 1.32
C GLY A 216 -1.12 -14.28 2.50
N SER A 217 -1.00 -13.20 3.28
CA SER A 217 -0.02 -13.13 4.38
C SER A 217 -0.32 -14.03 5.60
N LEU A 218 -1.48 -14.69 5.63
CA LEU A 218 -1.86 -15.70 6.63
C LEU A 218 -1.91 -17.14 6.08
N SER A 219 -1.45 -17.37 4.85
CA SER A 219 -1.53 -18.67 4.15
C SER A 219 -0.97 -19.86 4.95
N TYR A 220 0.09 -19.65 5.71
CA TYR A 220 0.76 -20.69 6.51
C TYR A 220 0.67 -20.42 8.02
N ARG A 221 -0.33 -19.66 8.47
CA ARG A 221 -0.55 -19.33 9.88
C ARG A 221 -1.91 -19.82 10.35
N PHE A 222 -1.97 -20.20 11.62
CA PHE A 222 -3.21 -20.62 12.29
C PHE A 222 -3.87 -21.87 11.66
N GLU A 223 -3.11 -22.96 11.49
CA GLU A 223 -3.59 -24.20 10.86
C GLU A 223 -4.82 -24.80 11.56
N ASP A 224 -4.94 -24.66 12.88
CA ASP A 224 -6.10 -25.13 13.66
C ASP A 224 -7.31 -24.17 13.61
N ALA A 225 -7.19 -23.05 12.89
CA ALA A 225 -8.20 -22.01 12.76
C ALA A 225 -8.34 -21.49 11.32
N VAL A 226 -8.14 -22.35 10.32
CA VAL A 226 -8.31 -22.01 8.89
C VAL A 226 -9.70 -21.46 8.63
N GLY A 227 -9.79 -20.32 7.95
CA GLY A 227 -11.05 -19.63 7.67
C GLY A 227 -11.64 -18.84 8.84
N SER A 228 -11.15 -19.05 10.06
CA SER A 228 -11.72 -18.46 11.27
C SER A 228 -11.08 -17.14 11.69
N ILE A 229 -9.92 -16.78 11.14
CA ILE A 229 -9.21 -15.53 11.47
C ILE A 229 -9.07 -14.71 10.20
N THR A 230 -9.59 -13.49 10.21
CA THR A 230 -9.45 -12.50 9.13
C THR A 230 -8.69 -11.31 9.69
N ALA A 231 -7.40 -11.18 9.34
CA ALA A 231 -6.51 -10.22 9.99
C ALA A 231 -5.41 -9.69 9.07
N LYS A 232 -5.06 -8.41 9.25
CA LYS A 232 -3.91 -7.82 8.59
C LYS A 232 -2.65 -8.04 9.43
N THR A 233 -1.62 -8.55 8.78
CA THR A 233 -0.29 -8.77 9.37
C THR A 233 0.57 -7.50 9.25
N GLY A 234 1.52 -7.33 10.16
CA GLY A 234 2.59 -6.33 10.06
C GLY A 234 3.91 -6.88 10.59
N TRP A 235 5.00 -6.53 9.90
CA TRP A 235 6.35 -6.89 10.31
C TRP A 235 7.36 -5.85 9.85
N ILE A 236 8.15 -5.36 10.80
CA ILE A 236 9.43 -4.69 10.59
C ILE A 236 10.44 -5.26 11.59
N ARG A 237 11.71 -4.87 11.47
CA ARG A 237 12.77 -5.36 12.40
C ARG A 237 12.48 -5.06 13.86
N THR A 238 11.72 -4.00 14.12
CA THR A 238 11.39 -3.50 15.46
C THR A 238 9.95 -3.82 15.89
N GLY A 239 9.24 -4.72 15.19
CA GLY A 239 7.94 -5.17 15.67
C GLY A 239 7.20 -6.13 14.75
N TYR A 240 6.36 -6.97 15.36
CA TYR A 240 5.27 -7.68 14.72
C TYR A 240 3.94 -7.12 15.19
N THR A 241 2.97 -7.05 14.28
CA THR A 241 1.60 -6.66 14.60
C THR A 241 0.60 -7.58 13.89
N LEU A 242 -0.56 -7.77 14.52
CA LEU A 242 -1.69 -8.46 13.93
C LEU A 242 -2.99 -7.81 14.42
N ALA A 243 -3.87 -7.44 13.49
CA ALA A 243 -5.14 -6.82 13.83
C ALA A 243 -6.25 -7.33 12.93
N GLY A 244 -7.41 -7.60 13.50
CA GLY A 244 -8.58 -8.04 12.74
C GLY A 244 -9.64 -8.72 13.59
N PHE A 245 -10.25 -9.73 12.98
CA PHE A 245 -11.39 -10.46 13.50
C PHE A 245 -11.06 -11.93 13.64
N LEU A 246 -11.69 -12.58 14.61
CA LEU A 246 -11.74 -14.03 14.68
C LEU A 246 -13.14 -14.51 15.08
N VAL A 247 -13.47 -15.73 14.66
CA VAL A 247 -14.67 -16.46 15.07
C VAL A 247 -14.21 -17.72 15.79
N SER A 248 -14.43 -17.79 17.10
CA SER A 248 -14.05 -18.94 17.92
C SER A 248 -14.95 -20.16 17.67
N PRO A 249 -14.55 -21.37 18.13
CA PRO A 249 -15.36 -22.59 17.95
C PRO A 249 -16.78 -22.49 18.55
N ASP A 250 -16.94 -21.75 19.65
CA ASP A 250 -18.24 -21.45 20.28
C ASP A 250 -19.07 -20.38 19.54
N GLN A 251 -18.61 -19.94 18.36
CA GLN A 251 -19.20 -18.91 17.49
C GLN A 251 -19.09 -17.47 18.02
N THR A 252 -18.31 -17.22 19.07
CA THR A 252 -18.04 -15.85 19.52
C THR A 252 -17.19 -15.12 18.49
N ARG A 253 -17.67 -13.94 18.06
CA ARG A 253 -16.91 -13.03 17.20
C ARG A 253 -16.10 -12.08 18.08
N LEU A 254 -14.80 -12.05 17.88
CA LEU A 254 -13.89 -11.14 18.61
C LEU A 254 -13.15 -10.24 17.62
N ARG A 255 -12.98 -8.98 18.01
CA ARG A 255 -12.04 -8.03 17.40
C ARG A 255 -10.78 -8.01 18.24
N PHE A 256 -9.62 -7.96 17.60
CA PHE A 256 -8.36 -7.93 18.31
C PHE A 256 -7.31 -7.09 17.57
N THR A 257 -6.38 -6.55 18.36
CA THR A 257 -5.16 -5.92 17.88
C THR A 257 -4.05 -6.30 18.87
N VAL A 258 -2.98 -6.90 18.36
CA VAL A 258 -1.84 -7.33 19.17
C VAL A 258 -0.57 -6.77 18.55
N TYR A 259 0.24 -6.11 19.38
CA TYR A 259 1.57 -5.63 19.01
C TYR A 259 2.63 -6.33 19.85
N ASN A 260 3.70 -6.76 19.19
CA ASN A 260 4.93 -7.24 19.81
C ASN A 260 6.08 -6.33 19.32
N LEU A 261 6.41 -5.30 20.10
CA LEU A 261 7.33 -4.22 19.72
C LEU A 261 8.71 -4.39 20.36
N GLY A 262 9.73 -3.85 19.71
CA GLY A 262 11.14 -4.04 20.06
C GLY A 262 11.84 -4.89 19.01
N ASP A 263 13.11 -5.22 19.21
CA ASP A 263 13.80 -6.10 18.26
C ASP A 263 13.13 -7.48 18.28
N VAL A 264 12.60 -7.89 17.12
CA VAL A 264 11.80 -9.11 17.00
C VAL A 264 12.47 -10.19 16.17
N THR A 265 12.20 -11.43 16.56
CA THR A 265 12.58 -12.66 15.85
C THR A 265 11.34 -13.47 15.50
N THR A 266 11.49 -14.57 14.76
CA THR A 266 10.37 -15.48 14.46
C THR A 266 9.66 -15.97 15.73
N ALA A 267 10.39 -16.19 16.84
CA ALA A 267 9.80 -16.60 18.11
C ALA A 267 8.83 -15.55 18.70
N ASN A 268 9.09 -14.25 18.47
CA ASN A 268 8.16 -13.18 18.87
C ASN A 268 6.85 -13.23 18.08
N ARG A 269 6.90 -13.58 16.78
CA ARG A 269 5.71 -13.81 15.96
C ARG A 269 4.95 -15.04 16.43
N GLU A 270 5.65 -16.14 16.71
CA GLU A 270 5.02 -17.38 17.19
C GLU A 270 4.31 -17.17 18.53
N ALA A 271 4.95 -16.48 19.49
CA ALA A 271 4.30 -16.14 20.75
C ALA A 271 3.08 -15.21 20.57
N MET A 272 3.11 -14.31 19.58
CA MET A 272 1.96 -13.47 19.22
C MET A 272 0.84 -14.32 18.62
N ASP A 273 1.17 -15.33 17.81
CA ASP A 273 0.20 -16.25 17.21
C ASP A 273 -0.43 -17.14 18.28
N ASP A 274 0.35 -17.63 19.25
CA ASP A 274 -0.15 -18.40 20.39
C ASP A 274 -1.13 -17.59 21.25
N LEU A 275 -0.85 -16.30 21.46
CA LEU A 275 -1.76 -15.40 22.16
C LEU A 275 -3.10 -15.27 21.42
N VAL A 276 -3.07 -15.09 20.10
CA VAL A 276 -4.26 -14.99 19.25
C VAL A 276 -5.04 -16.31 19.22
N MET A 277 -4.34 -17.45 19.20
CA MET A 277 -4.96 -18.77 19.35
C MET A 277 -5.58 -18.96 20.73
N GLY A 278 -5.02 -18.35 21.77
CA GLY A 278 -5.64 -18.25 23.09
C GLY A 278 -6.98 -17.51 23.05
N PHE A 279 -7.06 -16.38 22.34
CA PHE A 279 -8.34 -15.66 22.13
C PHE A 279 -9.35 -16.54 21.39
N TYR A 280 -8.92 -17.19 20.31
CA TYR A 280 -9.73 -18.11 19.52
C TYR A 280 -10.25 -19.30 20.34
N ALA A 281 -9.42 -19.89 21.21
CA ALA A 281 -9.81 -21.01 22.04
C ALA A 281 -10.75 -20.61 23.19
N CYS A 282 -10.55 -19.44 23.79
CA CYS A 282 -11.37 -18.96 24.90
C CYS A 282 -12.76 -18.48 24.46
N GLY A 283 -12.90 -17.83 23.29
CA GLY A 283 -14.20 -17.36 22.80
C GLY A 283 -14.93 -16.47 23.81
N ALA A 284 -16.17 -16.83 24.16
CA ALA A 284 -16.99 -16.10 25.14
C ALA A 284 -16.41 -16.09 26.55
N ASP A 285 -15.56 -17.07 26.90
CA ASP A 285 -14.91 -17.17 28.20
C ASP A 285 -13.62 -16.35 28.29
N LEU A 286 -13.28 -15.57 27.25
CA LEU A 286 -12.14 -14.67 27.27
C LEU A 286 -12.32 -13.60 28.36
N VAL A 287 -11.49 -13.67 29.38
CA VAL A 287 -11.48 -12.73 30.51
C VAL A 287 -10.06 -12.24 30.79
N ASN A 288 -9.93 -10.97 31.19
CA ASN A 288 -8.67 -10.46 31.75
C ASN A 288 -8.45 -11.14 33.11
N ARG A 289 -7.46 -12.03 33.20
CA ARG A 289 -6.99 -12.58 34.48
C ARG A 289 -5.70 -11.90 34.90
#